data_AF-A0A840PH28-F1
#
_entry.id   AF-A0A840PH28-F1
#
_cell.length_a   1.000
_cell.length_b   1.000
_cell.length_c   1.000
_cell.angle_alpha   90.00
_cell.angle_beta   90.00
_cell.angle_gamma   90.00
#
_symmetry.space_group_name_H-M   'P 1'
#
loop_
_entity.id
_entity.type
_entity.pdbx_description
1 polymer ?
#
loop_
_entity_poly.entity_id
_entity_poly.type
_entity_poly.pdbx_seq_one_letter_code
_entity_poly.pdbx_strand_id
1 'polypeptide(L)'
;MATAPEDVQVGDKVLAADPETGATMAKPVTALIAGEDFKNLVQATVDTDGRKSNQTGLVIATEIHPFWVFELHAWVNAKDLKPGMWWLRTSAGTYVQVKAIKK
;
A
#
# COMPACT_ATOMS: atom_id res chain seq x y z
N MET A 1 6.89 15.05 -8.68
CA MET A 1 6.68 14.96 -7.21
C MET A 1 5.40 14.19 -6.99
N ALA A 2 5.32 13.37 -5.94
CA ALA A 2 4.05 12.73 -5.58
C ALA A 2 3.16 13.77 -4.90
N THR A 3 1.87 13.78 -5.23
CA THR A 3 0.86 14.60 -4.54
C THR A 3 0.60 13.98 -3.17
N ALA A 4 0.57 14.79 -2.12
CA ALA A 4 0.23 14.30 -0.79
C ALA A 4 -1.23 13.81 -0.80
N PRO A 5 -1.58 12.72 -0.07
CA PRO A 5 -2.95 12.21 -0.05
C PRO A 5 -4.01 13.27 0.30
N GLU A 6 -3.67 14.22 1.16
CA GLU A 6 -4.52 15.35 1.57
C GLU A 6 -4.73 16.41 0.47
N ASP A 7 -3.86 16.46 -0.53
CA ASP A 7 -3.92 17.42 -1.65
C ASP A 7 -4.62 16.85 -2.89
N VAL A 8 -4.94 15.54 -2.88
CA VAL A 8 -5.60 14.87 -4.01
C VAL A 8 -7.07 15.31 -4.12
N GLN A 9 -7.48 15.66 -5.33
CA GLN A 9 -8.85 16.08 -5.64
C GLN A 9 -9.58 15.07 -6.53
N VAL A 10 -10.91 15.09 -6.47
CA VAL A 10 -11.73 14.34 -7.44
C VAL A 10 -11.41 14.84 -8.85
N GLY A 11 -11.13 13.90 -9.76
CA GLY A 11 -10.68 14.17 -11.12
C GLY A 11 -9.17 14.10 -11.32
N ASP A 12 -8.36 14.16 -10.25
CA ASP A 12 -6.92 13.99 -10.35
C ASP A 12 -6.55 12.59 -10.86
N LYS A 13 -5.49 12.52 -11.67
CA LYS A 13 -4.99 11.24 -12.17
C LYS A 13 -3.93 10.68 -11.23
N VAL A 14 -4.24 9.54 -10.62
CA VAL A 14 -3.30 8.77 -9.79
C VAL A 14 -2.95 7.46 -10.48
N LEU A 15 -1.73 6.97 -10.27
CA LEU A 15 -1.36 5.64 -10.75
C LEU A 15 -2.07 4.58 -9.90
N ALA A 16 -2.90 3.77 -10.56
CA ALA A 16 -3.61 2.67 -9.95
C ALA A 16 -3.23 1.36 -10.64
N ALA A 17 -3.04 0.32 -9.83
CA ALA A 17 -2.80 -1.03 -10.28
C ALA A 17 -4.11 -1.82 -10.32
N ASP A 18 -4.36 -2.52 -11.41
CA ASP A 18 -5.41 -3.52 -11.50
C ASP A 18 -4.96 -4.80 -10.76
N PRO A 19 -5.69 -5.28 -9.75
CA PRO A 19 -5.29 -6.42 -8.94
C PRO A 19 -5.32 -7.76 -9.71
N GLU A 20 -6.16 -7.89 -10.74
CA GLU A 20 -6.33 -9.13 -11.51
C GLU A 20 -5.26 -9.26 -12.60
N THR A 21 -5.00 -8.17 -13.31
CA THR A 21 -4.08 -8.15 -14.47
C THR A 21 -2.69 -7.64 -14.11
N GLY A 22 -2.54 -6.95 -12.98
CA GLY A 22 -1.32 -6.23 -12.63
C GLY A 22 -1.06 -5.00 -13.51
N ALA A 23 -1.96 -4.63 -14.42
CA ALA A 23 -1.76 -3.46 -15.27
C ALA A 23 -1.80 -2.18 -14.43
N THR A 24 -0.78 -1.33 -14.57
CA THR A 24 -0.72 -0.03 -13.88
C THR A 24 -1.05 1.07 -14.89
N MET A 25 -2.03 1.90 -14.56
CA MET A 25 -2.42 3.03 -15.40
C MET A 25 -2.92 4.21 -14.57
N ALA A 26 -2.83 5.40 -15.15
CA ALA A 26 -3.38 6.61 -14.54
C ALA A 26 -4.91 6.57 -14.59
N LYS A 27 -5.57 6.60 -13.42
CA LYS A 27 -7.03 6.62 -13.28
C LYS A 27 -7.48 7.89 -12.55
N PRO A 28 -8.64 8.47 -12.92
CA PRO A 28 -9.18 9.62 -12.21
C PRO A 28 -9.68 9.20 -10.82
N VAL A 29 -9.44 10.03 -9.82
CA VAL A 29 -10.01 9.89 -8.47
C VAL A 29 -11.50 10.20 -8.54
N THR A 30 -12.34 9.27 -8.07
CA THR A 30 -13.81 9.40 -8.14
C THR A 30 -14.43 9.86 -6.83
N ALA A 31 -13.77 9.61 -5.71
CA ALA A 31 -14.23 9.98 -4.38
C ALA A 31 -13.02 10.13 -3.45
N LEU A 32 -13.15 11.02 -2.47
CA LEU A 32 -12.20 11.20 -1.38
C LEU A 32 -12.83 10.67 -0.09
N ILE A 33 -12.07 9.88 0.66
CA ILE A 33 -12.46 9.41 1.99
C ILE A 33 -11.48 10.02 2.98
N ALA A 34 -11.90 11.12 3.62
CA ALA A 34 -11.12 11.79 4.65
C ALA A 34 -11.65 11.42 6.04
N GLY A 35 -10.74 11.27 6.99
CA GLY A 35 -11.03 11.13 8.40
C GLY A 35 -9.96 11.85 9.20
N GLU A 36 -10.33 12.49 10.30
CA GLU A 36 -9.39 13.26 11.14
C GLU A 36 -8.95 12.46 12.38
N ASP A 37 -9.75 11.47 12.81
CA ASP A 37 -9.52 10.66 14.00
C ASP A 37 -9.24 9.19 13.63
N PHE A 38 -8.03 8.91 13.15
CA PHE A 38 -7.60 7.54 12.92
C PHE A 38 -7.16 6.88 14.23
N LYS A 39 -8.12 6.27 14.93
CA LYS A 39 -7.83 5.30 16.00
C LYS A 39 -7.34 4.00 15.33
N ASN A 40 -6.34 3.35 15.91
CA ASN A 40 -5.78 2.06 15.45
C ASN A 40 -5.05 2.14 14.10
N LEU A 41 -3.88 2.77 14.10
CA LEU A 41 -2.98 2.81 12.95
C LEU A 41 -2.05 1.59 12.94
N VAL A 42 -1.88 1.01 11.76
CA VAL A 42 -0.90 -0.03 11.51
C VAL A 42 0.27 0.58 10.75
N GLN A 43 1.47 0.40 11.29
CA GLN A 43 2.72 0.75 10.64
C GLN A 43 3.36 -0.51 10.08
N ALA A 44 3.48 -0.58 8.76
CA ALA A 44 4.13 -1.66 8.04
C ALA A 44 5.49 -1.22 7.53
N THR A 45 6.54 -1.87 8.02
CA THR A 45 7.90 -1.72 7.50
C THR A 45 8.10 -2.72 6.38
N VAL A 46 8.40 -2.24 5.18
CA VAL A 46 8.62 -3.08 3.99
C VAL A 46 10.09 -3.02 3.57
N ASP A 47 10.58 -4.13 3.01
CA ASP A 47 11.91 -4.21 2.41
C ASP A 47 11.88 -3.70 0.97
N THR A 48 12.45 -2.52 0.71
CA THR A 48 12.29 -1.83 -0.59
C THR A 48 13.31 -2.24 -1.64
N ASP A 49 14.43 -2.85 -1.25
CA ASP A 49 15.53 -3.22 -2.15
C ASP A 49 15.95 -4.71 -2.02
N GLY A 50 15.27 -5.47 -1.16
CA GLY A 50 15.43 -6.91 -1.02
C GLY A 50 16.83 -7.28 -0.50
N ARG A 51 17.44 -8.34 -1.04
CA ARG A 51 18.77 -8.82 -0.59
C ARG A 51 19.94 -7.88 -0.90
N LYS A 52 19.73 -6.83 -1.71
CA LYS A 52 20.84 -5.97 -2.16
C LYS A 52 21.30 -5.00 -1.07
N SER A 53 20.42 -4.62 -0.14
CA SER A 53 20.76 -3.79 1.00
C SER A 53 19.66 -3.92 2.08
N ASN A 54 19.73 -3.12 3.15
CA ASN A 54 18.78 -3.14 4.26
C ASN A 54 17.81 -1.94 4.21
N GLN A 55 17.55 -1.37 3.02
CA GLN A 55 16.67 -0.21 2.94
C GLN A 55 15.22 -0.63 3.21
N THR A 56 14.57 0.17 4.05
CA THR A 56 13.18 -0.06 4.41
C THR A 56 12.33 1.14 4.05
N GLY A 57 11.10 0.85 3.64
CA GLY A 57 10.02 1.81 3.50
C GLY A 57 9.03 1.68 4.65
N LEU A 58 8.37 2.78 4.97
CA LEU A 58 7.30 2.80 5.96
C LEU A 58 5.98 3.12 5.28
N VAL A 59 4.98 2.27 5.52
CA VAL A 59 3.58 2.51 5.12
C VAL A 59 2.74 2.56 6.37
N ILE A 60 1.98 3.63 6.54
CA ILE A 60 1.07 3.82 7.67
C ILE A 60 -0.35 3.83 7.11
N ALA A 61 -1.23 3.00 7.66
CA ALA A 61 -2.62 2.88 7.23
C ALA A 61 -3.52 2.58 8.43
N THR A 62 -4.83 2.84 8.30
CA THR A 62 -5.77 2.39 9.35
C THR A 62 -5.90 0.88 9.33
N GLU A 63 -6.26 0.28 10.46
CA GLU A 63 -6.34 -1.18 10.60
C GLU A 63 -7.20 -1.91 9.56
N ILE A 64 -8.24 -1.24 9.06
CA ILE A 64 -9.18 -1.77 8.06
C ILE A 64 -8.78 -1.46 6.62
N HIS A 65 -7.67 -0.76 6.37
CA HIS A 65 -7.24 -0.49 5.01
C HIS A 65 -6.80 -1.79 4.31
N PRO A 66 -7.40 -2.13 3.16
CA PRO A 66 -7.06 -3.34 2.45
C PRO A 66 -5.78 -3.17 1.64
N PHE A 67 -4.90 -4.16 1.73
CA PHE A 67 -3.72 -4.34 0.89
C PHE A 67 -3.93 -5.53 -0.02
N TRP A 68 -3.61 -5.36 -1.31
CA TRP A 68 -3.62 -6.47 -2.26
C TRP A 68 -2.42 -7.37 -2.02
N VAL A 69 -2.67 -8.66 -1.75
CA VAL A 69 -1.63 -9.67 -1.60
C VAL A 69 -1.68 -10.59 -2.81
N PHE A 70 -0.65 -10.52 -3.67
CA PHE A 70 -0.63 -11.25 -4.95
C PHE A 70 -0.78 -12.76 -4.76
N GLU A 71 -0.06 -13.38 -3.82
CA GLU A 71 -0.11 -14.83 -3.59
C GLU A 71 -1.51 -15.34 -3.18
N LEU A 72 -2.27 -14.52 -2.44
CA LEU A 72 -3.61 -14.89 -2.01
C LEU A 72 -4.68 -14.53 -3.04
N HIS A 73 -4.32 -13.78 -4.09
CA HIS A 73 -5.27 -13.10 -5.00
C HIS A 73 -6.43 -12.47 -4.23
N ALA A 74 -6.11 -11.81 -3.11
CA ALA A 74 -7.09 -11.29 -2.18
C ALA A 74 -6.64 -10.00 -1.51
N TRP A 75 -7.64 -9.22 -1.09
CA TRP A 75 -7.45 -8.05 -0.24
C TRP A 75 -7.35 -8.49 1.22
N VAL A 76 -6.28 -8.08 1.90
CA VAL A 76 -6.02 -8.36 3.31
C VAL A 76 -5.96 -7.04 4.07
N ASN A 77 -6.67 -6.92 5.18
CA ASN A 77 -6.65 -5.70 5.98
C ASN A 77 -5.25 -5.47 6.58
N ALA A 78 -4.90 -4.21 6.81
CA ALA A 78 -3.62 -3.83 7.42
C ALA A 78 -3.36 -4.54 8.75
N LYS A 79 -4.38 -4.72 9.60
CA LYS A 79 -4.24 -5.45 10.88
C LYS A 79 -3.90 -6.93 10.71
N ASP A 80 -4.24 -7.51 9.58
CA ASP A 80 -4.08 -8.93 9.32
C ASP A 80 -2.74 -9.23 8.61
N LEU A 81 -2.01 -8.17 8.21
CA LEU A 81 -0.64 -8.29 7.72
C LEU A 81 0.28 -8.86 8.81
N LYS A 82 1.19 -9.74 8.39
CA LYS A 82 2.17 -10.37 9.27
C LYS A 82 3.58 -10.18 8.70
N PRO A 83 4.59 -9.98 9.57
CA PRO A 83 5.98 -10.09 9.16
C PRO A 83 6.23 -11.40 8.44
N GLY A 84 7.02 -11.35 7.37
CA GLY A 84 7.30 -12.52 6.54
C GLY A 84 6.33 -12.69 5.36
N MET A 85 5.16 -12.03 5.36
CA MET A 85 4.29 -12.00 4.18
C MET A 85 5.02 -11.30 3.03
N TRP A 86 5.14 -12.02 1.92
CA TRP A 86 5.65 -11.51 0.65
C TRP A 86 4.50 -10.89 -0.15
N TRP A 87 4.83 -10.16 -1.22
CA TRP A 87 3.90 -9.75 -2.29
C TRP A 87 3.10 -8.46 -2.14
N LEU A 88 3.55 -7.52 -1.30
CA LEU A 88 3.05 -6.14 -1.48
C LEU A 88 3.66 -5.58 -2.76
N ARG A 89 2.81 -5.19 -3.70
CA ARG A 89 3.24 -4.69 -5.01
C ARG A 89 3.66 -3.23 -4.93
N THR A 90 4.80 -2.90 -5.55
CA THR A 90 5.30 -1.52 -5.69
C THR A 90 4.83 -0.88 -6.98
N SER A 91 5.00 0.44 -7.10
CA SER A 91 4.74 1.18 -8.34
C SER A 91 5.62 0.74 -9.51
N ALA A 92 6.80 0.16 -9.24
CA ALA A 92 7.70 -0.38 -10.26
C ALA A 92 7.27 -1.78 -10.76
N GLY A 93 6.15 -2.32 -10.25
CA GLY A 93 5.69 -3.67 -10.59
C GLY A 93 6.48 -4.78 -9.91
N THR A 94 7.36 -4.45 -8.97
CA THR A 94 8.08 -5.42 -8.13
C THR A 94 7.29 -5.75 -6.87
N TYR A 95 7.74 -6.76 -6.13
CA TYR A 95 7.12 -7.18 -4.87
C TYR A 95 8.09 -6.97 -3.72
N VAL A 96 7.57 -6.49 -2.60
CA VAL A 96 8.32 -6.29 -1.35
C VAL A 96 7.78 -7.18 -0.25
N GLN A 97 8.65 -7.51 0.70
CA GLN A 97 8.30 -8.28 1.88
C GLN A 97 8.00 -7.34 3.06
N VAL A 98 6.98 -7.68 3.84
CA VAL A 98 6.73 -7.04 5.14
C VAL A 98 7.77 -7.53 6.15
N LYS A 99 8.63 -6.63 6.63
CA LYS A 99 9.66 -6.92 7.65
C LYS A 99 9.11 -6.81 9.07
N ALA A 100 8.27 -5.82 9.34
CA ALA A 100 7.71 -5.59 10.67
C ALA A 100 6.33 -4.96 10.59
N ILE A 101 5.50 -5.25 11.58
CA ILE A 101 4.18 -4.65 11.77
C ILE A 101 4.10 -4.12 13.20
N LYS A 102 3.71 -2.85 13.36
CA LYS A 102 3.39 -2.24 14.64
C LYS A 102 1.94 -1.77 14.61
N LYS A 103 1.19 -2.04 15.68
CA LYS A 103 -0.22 -1.68 15.86
C LYS A 103 -0.37 -0.78 17.08
#